data_AF-A0AAN9ETT0-F1
#
_entry.id   AF-A0AAN9ETT0-F1
#
_cell.length_a   1.000
_cell.length_b   1.000
_cell.length_c   1.000
_cell.angle_alpha   90.00
_cell.angle_beta   90.00
_cell.angle_gamma   90.00
#
_symmetry.space_group_name_H-M   'P 1'
#
loop_
_entity.id
_entity.type
_entity.pdbx_description
1 polymer ?
#
loop_
_entity_poly.entity_id
_entity_poly.type
_entity_poly.pdbx_seq_one_letter_code
_entity_poly.pdbx_strand_id
1 'polypeptide(L)'
;MDHFAVTEEQIASLRLRQKLDEVNEAAQTHLAPIQDHVNFTLQCKILHDMAFILLLEISNCVENCSVPLSRVQQTFESEMAQFQISR
;
A
#
# COMPACT_ATOMS: atom_id res chain seq x y z
N MET A 1 7.75 12.86 -63.21
CA MET A 1 8.20 13.81 -62.16
C MET A 1 7.55 13.52 -60.80
N ASP A 2 6.36 12.91 -60.71
CA ASP A 2 5.69 12.62 -59.42
C ASP A 2 6.29 11.50 -58.56
N HIS A 3 6.98 10.51 -59.15
CA HIS A 3 7.50 9.37 -58.40
C HIS A 3 8.53 9.78 -57.35
N PHE A 4 9.33 10.82 -57.61
CA PHE A 4 10.30 11.34 -56.64
C PHE A 4 9.61 12.02 -55.44
N ALA A 5 8.55 12.81 -55.67
CA ALA A 5 7.79 13.44 -54.60
C ALA A 5 7.08 12.42 -53.70
N VAL A 6 6.47 11.38 -54.29
CA VAL A 6 5.86 10.27 -53.54
C VAL A 6 6.90 9.50 -52.70
N THR A 7 8.12 9.35 -53.23
CA THR A 7 9.20 8.65 -52.51
C THR A 7 9.73 9.49 -51.34
N GLU A 8 9.87 10.81 -51.52
CA GLU A 8 10.28 11.72 -50.44
C GLU A 8 9.25 11.79 -49.32
N GLU A 9 7.96 11.84 -49.64
CA GLU A 9 6.87 11.81 -48.67
C GLU A 9 6.88 10.51 -47.85
N GLN A 10 7.09 9.36 -48.51
CA GLN A 10 7.23 8.08 -47.81
C GLN A 10 8.41 8.08 -46.84
N ILE A 11 9.58 8.59 -47.26
CA ILE A 11 10.77 8.69 -46.41
C ILE A 11 10.50 9.64 -45.22
N ALA A 12 9.84 10.78 -45.45
CA ALA A 12 9.48 11.71 -44.39
C ALA A 12 8.52 11.07 -43.37
N SER A 13 7.51 10.34 -43.84
CA SER A 13 6.55 9.64 -42.98
C SER A 13 7.23 8.57 -42.10
N LEU A 14 8.21 7.86 -42.66
CA LEU A 14 8.94 6.80 -41.97
C LEU A 14 9.84 7.36 -40.88
N ARG A 15 10.51 8.50 -41.16
CA ARG A 15 11.28 9.26 -40.16
C ARG A 15 10.42 9.81 -39.03
N LEU A 16 9.25 10.34 -39.36
CA LEU A 16 8.30 10.82 -38.34
C LEU A 16 7.86 9.69 -37.42
N ARG A 17 7.59 8.50 -37.98
CA ARG A 17 7.19 7.33 -37.21
C ARG A 17 8.32 6.84 -36.29
N GLN A 18 9.55 6.75 -36.81
CA GLN A 18 10.73 6.45 -35.99
C GLN A 18 10.91 7.44 -34.85
N LYS A 19 10.76 8.74 -35.10
CA LYS A 19 10.87 9.75 -34.04
C LYS A 19 9.75 9.67 -33.01
N LEU A 20 8.54 9.30 -33.43
CA LEU A 20 7.45 9.06 -32.50
C LEU A 20 7.74 7.87 -31.59
N ASP A 21 8.27 6.79 -32.14
CA ASP A 21 8.64 5.59 -31.38
C ASP A 21 9.78 5.89 -30.40
N GLU A 22 10.83 6.61 -30.83
CA GLU A 22 11.93 7.07 -29.96
C GLU A 22 11.42 7.94 -28.80
N VAL A 23 10.52 8.88 -29.09
CA VAL A 23 9.94 9.76 -28.05
C VAL A 23 9.06 8.95 -27.10
N ASN A 24 8.29 7.99 -27.60
CA ASN A 24 7.45 7.13 -26.77
C ASN A 24 8.29 6.24 -25.85
N GLU A 25 9.37 5.64 -26.35
CA GLU A 25 10.31 4.86 -25.53
C GLU A 25 11.01 5.74 -24.48
N ALA A 26 11.46 6.93 -24.86
CA ALA A 26 12.06 7.87 -23.93
C ALA A 26 11.07 8.32 -22.85
N ALA A 27 9.81 8.59 -23.23
CA ALA A 27 8.76 8.95 -22.29
C ALA A 27 8.49 7.81 -21.31
N GLN A 28 8.33 6.57 -21.79
CA GLN A 28 8.13 5.41 -20.93
C GLN A 28 9.30 5.19 -19.97
N THR A 29 10.54 5.34 -20.45
CA THR A 29 11.75 5.22 -19.63
C THR A 29 11.76 6.26 -18.50
N HIS A 30 11.32 7.49 -18.79
CA HIS A 30 11.30 8.57 -17.81
C HIS A 30 10.08 8.49 -16.86
N LEU A 31 8.95 7.96 -17.33
CA LEU A 31 7.71 7.82 -16.56
C LEU A 31 7.73 6.58 -15.66
N ALA A 32 8.44 5.51 -16.05
CA ALA A 32 8.48 4.26 -15.28
C ALA A 32 8.93 4.47 -13.82
N PRO A 33 10.00 5.23 -13.51
CA PRO A 33 10.39 5.50 -12.11
C PRO A 33 9.32 6.27 -11.31
N ILE A 34 8.58 7.17 -11.97
CA ILE A 34 7.49 7.91 -11.33
C ILE A 34 6.34 6.96 -11.00
N GLN A 35 6.01 6.07 -11.94
CA GLN A 35 4.98 5.06 -11.74
C GLN A 35 5.35 4.07 -10.62
N ASP A 36 6.61 3.65 -10.56
CA ASP A 36 7.13 2.81 -9.48
C ASP A 36 7.09 3.54 -8.14
N HIS A 37 7.48 4.81 -8.11
CA HIS A 37 7.43 5.62 -6.89
C HIS A 37 6.00 5.82 -6.38
N VAL A 38 5.04 6.08 -7.28
CA VAL A 38 3.61 6.19 -6.92
C VAL A 38 3.09 4.86 -6.39
N ASN A 39 3.37 3.75 -7.07
CA ASN A 39 2.96 2.41 -6.63
C ASN A 39 3.54 2.06 -5.25
N PHE A 40 4.84 2.30 -5.05
CA PHE A 40 5.50 2.07 -3.77
C PHE A 40 4.89 2.93 -2.66
N THR A 41 4.69 4.22 -2.92
CA THR A 41 4.14 5.16 -1.93
C THR A 41 2.71 4.79 -1.55
N LEU A 42 1.87 4.42 -2.52
CA LEU A 42 0.51 3.94 -2.27
C LEU A 42 0.51 2.66 -1.45
N GLN A 43 1.37 1.69 -1.78
CA GLN A 43 1.49 0.45 -1.00
C GLN A 43 1.91 0.75 0.45
N CYS A 44 2.92 1.59 0.67
CA CYS A 44 3.35 1.98 2.01
C CYS A 44 2.22 2.66 2.80
N LYS A 45 1.45 3.55 2.16
CA LYS A 45 0.34 4.24 2.80
C LYS A 45 -0.76 3.26 3.21
N ILE A 46 -1.14 2.35 2.31
CA ILE A 46 -2.13 1.31 2.60
C ILE A 46 -1.64 0.42 3.75
N LEU A 47 -0.39 -0.04 3.71
CA LEU A 47 0.16 -0.91 4.74
C LEU A 47 0.18 -0.23 6.12
N HIS A 48 0.57 1.04 6.15
CA HIS A 48 0.58 1.86 7.37
C HIS A 48 -0.84 2.03 7.93
N ASP A 49 -1.80 2.37 7.09
CA ASP A 49 -3.18 2.60 7.52
C ASP A 49 -3.82 1.29 8.02
N MET A 50 -3.56 0.16 7.36
CA MET A 50 -4.02 -1.16 7.83
C MET A 50 -3.35 -1.56 9.15
N ALA A 51 -2.05 -1.31 9.33
CA ALA A 51 -1.37 -1.56 10.59
C ALA A 51 -1.95 -0.72 11.74
N PHE A 52 -2.30 0.54 11.46
CA PHE A 52 -2.97 1.40 12.43
C PHE A 52 -4.36 0.90 12.81
N ILE A 53 -5.17 0.47 11.83
CA ILE A 53 -6.50 -0.11 12.08
C ILE A 53 -6.37 -1.36 12.96
N LEU A 54 -5.46 -2.27 12.61
CA LEU A 54 -5.22 -3.50 13.37
C LEU A 54 -4.81 -3.21 14.82
N LEU A 55 -3.92 -2.23 15.02
CA LEU A 55 -3.51 -1.81 16.36
C LEU A 55 -4.70 -1.32 17.17
N LEU A 56 -5.57 -0.50 16.56
CA LEU A 56 -6.77 0.03 17.20
C LEU A 56 -7.73 -1.09 17.62
N GLU A 57 -7.97 -2.06 16.73
CA GLU A 57 -8.82 -3.21 17.02
C GLU A 57 -8.28 -4.06 18.17
N ILE A 58 -6.96 -4.32 18.16
CA ILE A 58 -6.30 -5.05 19.25
C ILE A 58 -6.41 -4.29 20.56
N SER A 59 -6.14 -2.97 20.58
CA SER A 59 -6.27 -2.15 21.79
C SER A 59 -7.68 -2.22 22.36
N ASN A 60 -8.69 -2.04 21.50
CA ASN A 60 -10.09 -2.11 21.89
C ASN A 60 -10.48 -3.49 22.44
N CYS A 61 -9.96 -4.58 21.84
CA CYS A 61 -10.19 -5.93 22.34
C CYS A 61 -9.54 -6.15 23.71
N VAL A 62 -8.30 -5.69 23.91
CA VAL A 62 -7.58 -5.80 25.19
C VAL A 62 -8.30 -5.02 26.29
N GLU A 63 -8.72 -3.78 25.99
CA GLU A 63 -9.41 -2.90 26.94
C GLU A 63 -10.78 -3.45 27.36
N ASN A 64 -11.52 -4.10 26.45
CA ASN A 64 -12.87 -4.57 26.72
C ASN A 64 -12.97 -6.04 27.17
N CYS A 65 -11.96 -6.86 26.88
CA CYS A 65 -12.00 -8.29 27.21
C CYS A 65 -10.91 -8.65 28.23
N SER A 66 -9.64 -8.40 27.91
CA SER A 66 -8.53 -8.86 28.75
C SER A 66 -8.45 -8.11 30.07
N VAL A 67 -8.57 -6.78 30.06
CA VAL A 67 -8.52 -5.98 31.30
C VAL A 67 -9.67 -6.32 32.25
N PRO A 68 -10.94 -6.40 31.80
CA PRO A 68 -12.04 -6.81 32.68
C PRO A 68 -11.90 -8.25 33.16
N LEU A 69 -11.44 -9.17 32.31
CA LEU A 69 -11.22 -10.56 32.70
C LEU A 69 -10.19 -10.67 33.83
N SER A 70 -9.04 -9.99 33.71
CA SER A 70 -8.03 -9.98 34.76
C SER A 70 -8.54 -9.38 36.07
N ARG A 71 -9.41 -8.36 36.01
CA ARG A 71 -10.04 -7.80 37.22
C ARG A 71 -10.96 -8.80 37.90
N VAL A 72 -11.82 -9.49 37.15
CA VAL A 72 -12.71 -10.53 37.72
C VAL A 72 -11.89 -11.66 38.35
N GLN A 73 -10.81 -12.07 37.68
CA GLN A 73 -9.93 -13.11 38.18
C GLN A 73 -9.26 -12.72 39.50
N GLN A 74 -8.76 -11.48 39.60
CA GLN A 74 -8.20 -10.94 40.86
C GLN A 74 -9.24 -10.87 41.98
N THR A 75 -10.47 -10.42 41.67
CA THR A 75 -11.56 -10.38 42.65
C THR A 75 -11.87 -11.79 43.16
N PHE A 76 -11.99 -12.76 42.24
CA PHE A 76 -12.26 -14.15 42.59
C PHE A 76 -11.15 -14.75 43.47
N GLU A 77 -9.89 -14.53 43.11
CA GLU A 77 -8.74 -14.99 43.91
C GLU A 77 -8.74 -14.37 45.31
N SER A 78 -9.06 -13.07 45.42
CA SER A 78 -9.19 -12.37 46.70
C SER A 78 -10.31 -12.94 47.56
N GLU A 79 -11.49 -13.22 46.98
CA GLU A 79 -12.61 -13.83 47.70
C GLU A 79 -12.26 -15.24 48.17
N MET A 80 -11.67 -16.07 47.30
CA MET A 80 -11.21 -17.41 47.63
C MET A 80 -10.17 -17.41 48.77
N ALA A 81 -9.23 -16.46 48.77
CA ALA A 81 -8.26 -16.32 49.84
C ALA A 81 -8.92 -15.99 51.19
N GLN A 82 -9.96 -15.15 51.21
CA GLN A 82 -10.72 -14.87 52.44
C GLN A 82 -11.44 -16.13 52.96
N PHE A 83 -12.06 -16.92 52.08
CA PHE A 83 -12.70 -18.17 52.47
C PHE A 83 -11.71 -19.22 53.00
N GLN A 84 -10.45 -19.17 52.58
CA GLN A 84 -9.39 -20.06 53.06
C GLN A 84 -8.84 -19.67 54.42
N ILE A 85 -8.85 -18.38 54.78
CA ILE A 85 -8.38 -17.86 56.09
C ILE A 85 -9.50 -17.90 57.15
N SER A 86 -10.77 -17.81 56.75
CA SER A 86 -11.93 -17.90 57.66
C SER A 86 -12.35 -19.33 58.05
N ARG A 87 -11.53 -20.34 57.74
CA ARG A 87 -11.67 -21.72 58.24
C ARG A 87 -10.60 -22.00 59.28
#